data_AF-A0A8J5K9K5-F1
#
_entry.id   AF-A0A8J5K9K5-F1
#
_cell.length_a   1.000
_cell.length_b   1.000
_cell.length_c   1.000
_cell.angle_alpha   90.00
_cell.angle_beta   90.00
_cell.angle_gamma   90.00
#
_symmetry.space_group_name_H-M   'P 1'
#
loop_
_entity.id
_entity.type
_entity.pdbx_description
1 polymer ?
#
loop_
_entity_poly.entity_id
_entity_poly.type
_entity_poly.pdbx_seq_one_letter_code
_entity_poly.pdbx_strand_id
1 'polypeptide(L)'
;MEKEDIAAARNKYLRYIQKNRESSNPRPEVYLDETWINQNQCVERCWTVNDGSAGPKLKSGRGARFIIAYAGGRQGFIPGALLMFRSKNGAKGDYHDSMDHGRFKAWFKEQLLQNIQRGC
;
A
#
# COMPACT_ATOMS: atom_id res chain seq x y z
N MET A 1 -0.10 23.91 12.45
CA MET A 1 -1.20 24.41 11.59
C MET A 1 -0.86 24.04 10.15
N GLU A 2 -1.82 23.54 9.35
CA GLU A 2 -1.58 23.21 7.93
C GLU A 2 -1.19 24.49 7.16
N LYS A 3 -0.32 24.37 6.15
CA LYS A 3 0.02 25.51 5.29
C LYS A 3 -1.15 25.82 4.34
N GLU A 4 -1.36 27.09 4.04
CA GLU A 4 -2.50 27.55 3.23
C GLU A 4 -2.51 26.96 1.81
N ASP A 5 -1.33 26.81 1.20
CA ASP A 5 -1.15 26.21 -0.12
C ASP A 5 -1.54 24.72 -0.12
N ILE A 6 -1.19 23.99 0.94
CA ILE A 6 -1.58 22.59 1.13
C ILE A 6 -3.10 22.46 1.32
N ALA A 7 -3.68 23.33 2.15
CA ALA A 7 -5.13 23.37 2.34
C ALA A 7 -5.87 23.67 1.03
N ALA A 8 -5.37 24.63 0.23
CA ALA A 8 -5.91 24.96 -1.08
C ALA A 8 -5.81 23.80 -2.07
N ALA A 9 -4.67 23.10 -2.12
CA ALA A 9 -4.48 21.93 -2.98
C ALA A 9 -5.43 20.79 -2.62
N ARG A 10 -5.60 20.51 -1.32
CA ARG A 10 -6.55 19.51 -0.81
C ARG A 10 -7.99 19.87 -1.20
N ASN A 11 -8.40 21.12 -0.99
CA ASN A 11 -9.73 21.60 -1.38
C ASN A 11 -9.97 21.47 -2.90
N LYS A 12 -8.96 21.80 -3.72
CA LYS A 12 -9.03 21.65 -5.18
C LYS A 12 -9.24 20.18 -5.58
N TYR A 13 -8.50 19.26 -4.97
CA TYR A 13 -8.63 17.83 -5.24
C TYR A 13 -10.00 17.27 -4.82
N LEU A 14 -10.49 17.65 -3.63
CA LEU A 14 -11.81 17.22 -3.16
C LEU A 14 -12.94 17.68 -4.09
N ARG A 15 -12.91 18.93 -4.56
CA ARG A 15 -13.87 19.44 -5.55
C ARG A 15 -13.77 18.69 -6.88
N TYR A 16 -12.56 18.35 -7.32
CA TYR A 16 -12.33 17.58 -8.55
C TYR A 16 -12.97 16.18 -8.47
N ILE A 17 -12.74 15.45 -7.38
CA ILE A 17 -13.35 14.14 -7.15
C ILE A 17 -14.88 14.25 -7.06
N GLN A 18 -15.39 15.24 -6.33
CA GLN A 18 -16.83 15.45 -6.22
C GLN A 18 -17.46 15.66 -7.59
N LYS A 19 -16.87 16.51 -8.44
CA LYS A 19 -17.33 16.73 -9.82
C LYS A 19 -17.31 15.45 -10.65
N ASN A 20 -16.31 14.57 -10.48
CA ASN A 20 -16.29 13.27 -11.16
C ASN A 20 -17.48 12.40 -10.73
N ARG A 21 -17.75 12.32 -9.42
CA ARG A 21 -18.86 11.53 -8.84
C ARG A 21 -20.25 12.03 -9.26
N GLU A 22 -20.39 13.34 -9.45
CA GLU A 22 -21.63 13.99 -9.89
C GLU A 22 -21.81 14.03 -11.42
N SER A 23 -20.79 13.62 -12.19
CA SER A 23 -20.88 13.63 -13.65
C SER A 23 -21.80 12.55 -14.20
N SER A 24 -22.33 12.78 -15.41
CA SER A 24 -23.18 11.80 -16.11
C SER A 24 -22.46 10.50 -16.48
N ASN A 25 -21.13 10.52 -16.53
CA ASN A 25 -20.28 9.35 -16.75
C ASN A 25 -19.06 9.39 -15.81
N PRO A 26 -19.21 8.97 -14.53
CA PRO A 26 -18.16 9.05 -13.54
C PRO A 26 -17.00 8.10 -13.88
N ARG A 27 -15.77 8.62 -13.89
CA ARG A 27 -14.58 7.77 -14.05
C ARG A 27 -14.36 6.92 -12.79
N PRO A 28 -13.93 5.65 -12.93
CA PRO A 28 -13.57 4.84 -11.78
C PRO A 28 -12.45 5.49 -10.94
N GLU A 29 -12.68 5.55 -9.63
CA GLU A 29 -11.66 5.99 -8.66
C GLU A 29 -10.85 4.76 -8.22
N VAL A 30 -9.55 4.78 -8.53
CA VAL A 30 -8.59 3.75 -8.16
C VAL A 30 -7.54 4.39 -7.25
N TYR A 31 -7.42 3.84 -6.05
CA TYR A 31 -6.42 4.22 -5.06
C TYR A 31 -5.31 3.19 -5.04
N LEU A 32 -4.08 3.64 -4.85
CA LEU A 32 -2.91 2.79 -4.68
C LEU A 32 -2.11 3.27 -3.50
N ASP A 33 -1.40 2.35 -2.87
CA ASP A 33 -0.45 2.68 -1.82
C ASP A 33 0.65 1.62 -1.73
N GLU A 34 1.74 1.99 -1.08
CA GLU A 34 2.85 1.11 -0.74
C GLU A 34 2.82 0.79 0.76
N THR A 35 3.02 -0.47 1.10
CA THR A 35 3.21 -0.90 2.48
C THR A 35 4.25 -2.01 2.56
N TRP A 36 4.56 -2.43 3.78
CA TRP A 36 5.49 -3.52 4.02
C TRP A 36 5.02 -4.43 5.14
N ILE A 37 5.42 -5.69 5.06
CA ILE A 37 5.21 -6.69 6.11
C ILE A 37 6.55 -7.37 6.42
N ASN A 38 6.83 -7.58 7.70
CA ASN A 38 8.00 -8.36 8.11
C ASN A 38 7.63 -9.85 8.19
N GLN A 39 8.54 -10.72 7.77
CA GLN A 39 8.36 -12.18 7.80
C GLN A 39 7.98 -12.71 9.18
N ASN A 40 8.58 -12.15 10.24
CA ASN A 40 8.29 -12.50 11.63
C ASN A 40 7.52 -11.36 12.33
N GLN A 41 6.58 -10.72 11.63
CA GLN A 41 5.72 -9.72 12.24
C GLN A 41 4.85 -10.38 13.31
N CYS A 42 5.11 -10.03 14.56
CA CYS A 42 4.35 -10.50 15.71
C CYS A 42 3.98 -9.31 16.60
N VAL A 43 2.98 -9.51 17.46
CA VAL A 43 2.64 -8.56 18.51
C VAL A 43 3.86 -8.34 19.41
N GLU A 44 4.12 -7.07 19.73
CA GLU A 44 5.24 -6.69 20.60
C GLU A 44 5.01 -7.17 22.04
N ARG A 45 3.75 -7.20 22.47
CA ARG A 45 3.32 -7.66 23.78
C ARG A 45 2.23 -8.70 23.64
N CYS A 46 2.35 -9.75 24.42
CA CYS A 46 1.47 -10.90 24.41
C CYS A 46 1.44 -11.47 25.83
N TRP A 47 0.29 -11.91 26.30
CA TRP A 47 0.18 -12.59 27.59
C TRP A 47 1.07 -13.83 27.57
N THR A 48 1.87 -14.00 28.61
CA THR A 48 2.71 -15.19 28.79
C THR A 48 2.17 -16.00 29.94
N VAL A 49 2.32 -17.32 29.85
CA VAL A 49 2.03 -18.24 30.95
C VAL A 49 3.35 -18.63 31.60
N ASN A 50 3.32 -18.84 32.93
CA ASN A 50 4.53 -19.05 33.72
C ASN A 50 5.34 -20.30 33.32
N ASP A 51 4.70 -21.28 32.67
CA ASP A 51 5.36 -22.50 32.16
C ASP A 51 6.00 -22.33 30.77
N GLY A 52 5.91 -21.13 30.17
CA GLY A 52 6.49 -20.83 28.86
C GLY A 52 5.76 -21.45 27.67
N SER A 53 4.62 -22.11 27.86
CA SER A 53 3.86 -22.76 26.77
C SER A 53 3.12 -21.77 25.85
N ALA A 54 2.88 -20.54 26.33
CA ALA A 54 2.28 -19.44 25.56
C ALA A 54 3.08 -18.13 25.72
N GLY A 55 3.22 -17.41 24.61
CA GLY A 55 4.06 -16.23 24.47
C GLY A 55 4.51 -16.02 23.03
N PRO A 56 5.02 -14.83 22.66
CA PRO A 56 5.54 -14.60 21.31
C PRO A 56 6.85 -15.39 21.13
N LYS A 57 6.84 -16.38 20.23
CA LYS A 57 7.99 -17.28 19.97
C LYS A 57 9.17 -16.58 19.28
N LEU A 58 8.95 -15.42 18.67
CA LEU A 58 9.94 -14.69 17.88
C LEU A 58 9.91 -13.20 18.26
N LYS A 59 11.06 -12.54 18.15
CA LYS A 59 11.14 -11.07 18.28
C LYS A 59 10.64 -10.42 17.00
N SER A 60 9.65 -9.54 17.12
CA SER A 60 9.14 -8.74 15.99
C SER A 60 10.28 -7.96 15.33
N GLY A 61 10.28 -7.87 14.00
CA GLY A 61 11.27 -7.10 13.23
C GLY A 61 12.56 -7.85 12.85
N ARG A 62 12.70 -9.15 13.15
CA ARG A 62 13.74 -9.99 12.53
C ARG A 62 13.21 -10.65 11.24
N GLY A 63 14.09 -10.86 10.26
CA GLY A 63 13.78 -11.62 9.04
C GLY A 63 13.65 -10.75 7.79
N ALA A 64 13.12 -11.34 6.72
CA ALA A 64 12.88 -10.64 5.47
C ALA A 64 11.76 -9.60 5.63
N ARG A 65 11.91 -8.43 4.99
CA ARG A 65 10.82 -7.48 4.77
C ARG A 65 10.27 -7.71 3.37
N PHE A 66 8.96 -7.76 3.23
CA PHE A 66 8.27 -7.79 1.94
C PHE A 66 7.64 -6.44 1.70
N ILE A 67 7.87 -5.89 0.52
CA ILE A 67 7.22 -4.67 0.04
C ILE A 67 6.01 -5.08 -0.76
N ILE A 68 4.91 -4.37 -0.53
CA ILE A 68 3.63 -4.59 -1.18
C ILE A 68 3.21 -3.26 -1.81
N ALA A 69 2.95 -3.27 -3.11
CA ALA A 69 2.23 -2.22 -3.79
C ALA A 69 0.96 -2.83 -4.39
N TYR A 70 -0.19 -2.22 -4.12
CA TYR A 70 -1.46 -2.70 -4.64
C TYR A 70 -2.39 -1.54 -4.94
N ALA A 71 -3.47 -1.83 -5.67
CA ALA A 71 -4.47 -0.84 -6.04
C ALA A 71 -5.86 -1.43 -5.92
N GLY A 72 -6.81 -0.59 -5.53
CA GLY A 72 -8.20 -0.96 -5.35
C GLY A 72 -9.13 0.22 -5.60
N GLY A 73 -10.37 -0.10 -5.88
CA GLY A 73 -11.44 0.88 -6.04
C GLY A 73 -12.70 0.46 -5.28
N ARG A 74 -13.85 1.00 -5.70
CA ARG A 74 -15.14 0.72 -5.07
C ARG A 74 -15.51 -0.77 -5.00
N GLN A 75 -15.04 -1.58 -5.94
CA GLN A 75 -15.31 -3.02 -6.03
C GLN A 75 -14.27 -3.89 -5.30
N GLY A 76 -13.36 -3.28 -4.54
CA GLY A 76 -12.25 -3.96 -3.89
C GLY A 76 -10.95 -3.85 -4.68
N PHE A 77 -10.02 -4.76 -4.40
CA PHE A 77 -8.72 -4.80 -5.06
C PHE A 77 -8.84 -5.22 -6.52
N ILE A 78 -7.96 -4.68 -7.37
CA ILE A 78 -7.90 -4.99 -8.79
C ILE A 78 -7.14 -6.31 -8.98
N PRO A 79 -7.80 -7.40 -9.42
CA PRO A 79 -7.11 -8.68 -9.62
C PRO A 79 -5.92 -8.52 -10.58
N GLY A 80 -4.78 -9.13 -10.25
CA GLY A 80 -3.56 -9.04 -11.06
C GLY A 80 -2.73 -7.76 -10.88
N ALA A 81 -3.16 -6.80 -10.03
CA ALA A 81 -2.38 -5.60 -9.72
C ALA A 81 -1.51 -5.73 -8.46
N LEU A 82 -1.43 -6.89 -7.82
CA LEU A 82 -0.63 -7.08 -6.61
C LEU A 82 0.86 -7.23 -6.98
N LEU A 83 1.66 -6.25 -6.60
CA LEU A 83 3.11 -6.38 -6.57
C LEU A 83 3.56 -6.68 -5.15
N MET A 84 4.17 -7.85 -4.95
CA MET A 84 4.82 -8.20 -3.69
C MET A 84 6.22 -8.75 -3.96
N PHE A 85 7.23 -8.24 -3.24
CA PHE A 85 8.59 -8.70 -3.39
C PHE A 85 9.40 -8.52 -2.12
N ARG A 86 10.46 -9.33 -1.97
CA ARG A 86 11.37 -9.23 -0.83
C ARG A 86 12.30 -8.01 -1.00
N SER A 87 12.40 -7.20 0.04
CA SER A 87 13.36 -6.08 0.11
C SER A 87 14.80 -6.59 0.11
N LYS A 88 15.67 -5.89 -0.63
CA LYS A 88 17.11 -6.22 -0.74
C LYS A 88 17.86 -6.01 0.58
N ASN A 89 17.44 -5.04 1.39
CA ASN A 89 18.14 -4.62 2.62
C ASN A 89 17.60 -5.32 3.89
N GLY A 90 16.68 -6.28 3.73
CA GLY A 90 16.05 -6.96 4.87
C GLY A 90 15.29 -5.97 5.78
N ALA A 91 15.31 -6.20 7.10
CA ALA A 91 14.65 -5.34 8.07
C ALA A 91 15.43 -4.08 8.47
N LYS A 92 16.68 -3.91 8.01
CA LYS A 92 17.55 -2.78 8.36
C LYS A 92 17.72 -1.87 7.14
N GLY A 93 16.89 -0.83 7.04
CA GLY A 93 16.95 0.16 5.97
C GLY A 93 15.61 0.84 5.72
N ASP A 94 15.65 1.95 4.97
CA ASP A 94 14.46 2.54 4.38
C ASP A 94 13.88 1.57 3.35
N TYR A 95 12.56 1.37 3.40
CA TYR A 95 11.88 0.49 2.46
C TYR A 95 11.72 1.16 1.08
N HIS A 96 11.74 2.50 1.04
CA HIS A 96 11.68 3.26 -0.21
C HIS A 96 12.86 2.96 -1.15
N ASP A 97 14.00 2.47 -0.65
CA ASP A 97 15.12 2.02 -1.48
C ASP A 97 14.77 0.81 -2.37
N SER A 98 13.75 0.04 -1.96
CA SER A 98 13.35 -1.20 -2.64
C SER A 98 12.29 -0.96 -3.72
N MET A 99 11.47 0.08 -3.59
CA MET A 99 10.46 0.49 -4.56
C MET A 99 10.95 1.70 -5.36
N ASP A 100 11.86 1.45 -6.30
CA ASP A 100 12.40 2.50 -7.18
C ASP A 100 11.40 2.91 -8.28
N HIS A 101 11.72 4.02 -8.97
CA HIS A 101 10.90 4.55 -10.07
C HIS A 101 10.64 3.52 -11.18
N GLY A 102 11.59 2.59 -11.40
CA GLY A 102 11.61 1.69 -12.55
C GLY A 102 10.67 0.55 -12.29
N ARG A 103 10.75 0.00 -11.07
CA ARG A 103 9.83 -1.00 -10.55
C ARG A 103 8.40 -0.46 -10.48
N PHE A 104 8.20 0.75 -9.95
CA PHE A 104 6.88 1.38 -9.92
C PHE A 104 6.32 1.55 -11.34
N LYS A 105 7.10 2.07 -12.28
CA LYS A 105 6.67 2.29 -13.66
C LYS A 105 6.33 0.98 -14.37
N ALA A 106 7.12 -0.07 -14.18
CA ALA A 106 6.87 -1.40 -14.73
C ALA A 106 5.55 -1.97 -14.17
N TRP A 107 5.39 -2.00 -12.84
CA TRP A 107 4.15 -2.42 -12.19
C TRP A 107 2.93 -1.63 -12.69
N PHE A 108 3.04 -0.31 -12.73
CA PHE A 108 1.95 0.55 -13.17
C PHE A 108 1.51 0.21 -14.59
N LYS A 109 2.45 0.01 -15.52
CA LYS A 109 2.14 -0.27 -16.93
C LYS A 109 1.72 -1.71 -17.21
N GLU A 110 2.42 -2.67 -16.62
CA GLU A 110 2.34 -4.09 -16.97
C GLU A 110 1.31 -4.83 -16.13
N GLN A 111 1.00 -4.33 -14.93
CA GLN A 111 0.02 -4.94 -14.03
C GLN A 111 -1.19 -4.04 -13.84
N LEU A 112 -1.02 -2.86 -13.26
CA LEU A 112 -2.16 -2.01 -12.89
C LEU A 112 -3.00 -1.59 -14.11
N LEU A 113 -2.38 -0.93 -15.10
CA LEU A 113 -3.09 -0.44 -16.29
C LEU A 113 -3.69 -1.57 -17.14
N GLN A 114 -3.11 -2.77 -17.13
CA GLN A 114 -3.63 -3.90 -17.88
C GLN A 114 -4.88 -4.50 -17.22
N ASN A 115 -5.02 -4.37 -15.90
CA ASN A 115 -6.10 -4.97 -15.13
C ASN A 115 -7.19 -3.99 -14.69
N ILE A 116 -6.98 -2.66 -14.83
CA ILE A 116 -8.06 -1.69 -14.66
C ILE A 116 -9.09 -1.91 -15.78
N GLN A 117 -10.34 -2.13 -15.39
CA GLN A 117 -11.45 -2.18 -16.34
C GLN A 117 -11.49 -0.87 -17.13
N ARG A 118 -11.45 -0.97 -18.46
CA ARG A 118 -11.74 0.18 -19.31
C ARG A 118 -13.20 0.52 -19.09
N GLY A 119 -13.47 1.72 -18.56
CA GLY A 119 -14.84 2.23 -18.45
C GLY A 119 -15.51 2.15 -19.82
N CYS A 120 -16.73 1.62 -19.84
CA CYS A 120 -17.59 1.64 -21.03
C CYS A 120 -17.95 3.08 -21.41
#